data_AF-A0A918D5A6-F1
#
_entry.id   AF-A0A918D5A6-F1
#
_cell.length_a   1.000
_cell.length_b   1.000
_cell.length_c   1.000
_cell.angle_alpha   90.00
_cell.angle_beta   90.00
_cell.angle_gamma   90.00
#
_symmetry.space_group_name_H-M   'P 1'
#
loop_
_entity.id
_entity.type
_entity.pdbx_description
1 polymer ?
#
loop_
_entity_poly.entity_id
_entity_poly.type
_entity_poly.pdbx_seq_one_letter_code
_entity_poly.pdbx_strand_id
1 'polypeptide(L)'
;MSYDLAVWEGERPADDRAAVRTFRDLYDRYVDTEVEHPPTERIAAYVAALLERWCDLTEDVNETSPWSTGPLIKEASGPLIYFPMQWSRAAEASAYAATLADSMGLVCFDPQHNQLRP
;
A
#
# COMPACT_ATOMS: atom_id res chain seq x y z
N MET A 1 -12.31 11.42 5.20
CA MET A 1 -11.01 11.61 4.55
C MET A 1 -10.18 10.37 4.84
N SER A 2 -9.49 9.83 3.82
CA SER A 2 -8.55 8.73 3.99
C SER A 2 -7.11 9.24 3.91
N TYR A 3 -6.18 8.43 4.38
CA TYR A 3 -4.75 8.58 4.18
C TYR A 3 -4.28 7.31 3.46
N ASP A 4 -3.53 7.45 2.39
CA ASP A 4 -3.25 6.37 1.46
C ASP A 4 -1.75 6.11 1.43
N LEU A 5 -1.35 4.88 1.12
CA LEU A 5 0.04 4.56 0.81
C LEU A 5 0.11 3.77 -0.49
N ALA A 6 1.22 3.96 -1.18
CA ALA A 6 1.63 3.10 -2.28
C ALA A 6 2.85 2.28 -1.84
N VAL A 7 2.78 0.97 -2.05
CA VAL A 7 3.90 0.06 -1.79
C VAL A 7 4.14 -0.81 -3.02
N TRP A 8 5.37 -0.91 -3.49
CA TRP A 8 5.69 -1.70 -4.68
C TRP A 8 7.02 -2.46 -4.60
N GLU A 9 7.13 -3.46 -5.47
CA GLU A 9 8.38 -4.18 -5.73
C GLU A 9 9.27 -3.41 -6.72
N GLY A 10 10.56 -3.28 -6.40
CA GLY A 10 11.54 -2.72 -7.32
C GLY A 10 12.70 -2.04 -6.58
N GLU A 11 13.59 -1.44 -7.35
CA GLU A 11 14.66 -0.62 -6.78
C GLU A 11 14.08 0.65 -6.14
N ARG A 12 14.57 0.99 -4.95
CA ARG A 12 14.20 2.24 -4.27
C ARG A 12 14.64 3.43 -5.13
N PRO A 13 13.72 4.32 -5.53
CA PRO A 13 14.07 5.52 -6.27
C PRO A 13 15.09 6.38 -5.51
N ALA A 14 15.96 7.08 -6.25
CA ALA A 14 17.03 7.88 -5.65
C ALA A 14 16.53 9.07 -4.83
N ASP A 15 15.37 9.61 -5.18
CA ASP A 15 14.75 10.76 -4.51
C ASP A 15 13.21 10.73 -4.67
N ASP A 16 12.55 11.61 -3.92
CA ASP A 16 11.09 11.76 -3.92
C ASP A 16 10.53 12.09 -5.31
N ARG A 17 11.27 12.86 -6.13
CA ARG A 17 10.84 13.22 -7.49
C ARG A 17 10.87 12.01 -8.42
N ALA A 18 11.88 11.14 -8.28
CA ALA A 18 11.94 9.85 -8.96
C ALA A 18 10.80 8.95 -8.48
N ALA A 19 10.54 8.90 -7.17
CA ALA A 19 9.45 8.12 -6.61
C ALA A 19 8.07 8.55 -7.14
N VAL A 20 7.80 9.85 -7.26
CA VAL A 20 6.56 10.37 -7.88
C VAL A 20 6.40 9.86 -9.31
N ARG A 21 7.46 9.84 -10.11
CA ARG A 21 7.41 9.35 -11.50
C ARG A 21 7.16 7.85 -11.54
N THR A 22 7.92 7.09 -10.76
CA THR A 22 7.75 5.63 -10.65
C THR A 22 6.34 5.26 -10.19
N PHE A 23 5.81 5.94 -9.17
CA PHE A 23 4.45 5.70 -8.69
C PHE A 23 3.41 5.94 -9.79
N ARG A 24 3.49 7.06 -10.51
CA ARG A 24 2.56 7.35 -11.63
C ARG A 24 2.64 6.29 -12.72
N ASP A 25 3.85 5.93 -13.14
CA ASP A 25 4.04 4.91 -14.18
C ASP A 25 3.48 3.54 -13.77
N LEU A 26 3.60 3.18 -12.48
CA LEU A 26 3.01 1.94 -11.93
C LEU A 26 1.49 2.05 -11.80
N TYR A 27 0.98 3.18 -11.32
CA TYR A 27 -0.45 3.42 -11.15
C TYR A 27 -1.17 3.36 -12.51
N ASP A 28 -0.67 4.08 -13.51
CA ASP A 28 -1.23 4.08 -14.87
C ASP A 28 -1.19 2.68 -15.51
N ARG A 29 -0.18 1.87 -15.17
CA ARG A 29 0.00 0.54 -15.75
C ARG A 29 -0.86 -0.53 -15.10
N TYR A 30 -1.01 -0.48 -13.78
CA TYR A 30 -1.60 -1.58 -13.00
C TYR A 30 -2.93 -1.22 -12.33
N VAL A 31 -3.21 0.06 -12.10
CA VAL A 31 -4.41 0.51 -11.38
C VAL A 31 -5.39 1.23 -12.31
N ASP A 32 -4.93 2.19 -13.11
CA ASP A 32 -5.76 2.92 -14.08
C ASP A 32 -5.84 2.19 -15.44
N THR A 33 -6.28 0.94 -15.40
CA THR A 33 -6.39 0.06 -16.57
C THR A 33 -7.60 -0.86 -16.45
N GLU A 34 -8.16 -1.28 -17.58
CA GLU A 34 -9.25 -2.27 -17.63
C GLU A 34 -8.74 -3.71 -17.46
N VAL A 35 -7.41 -3.91 -17.51
CA VAL A 35 -6.79 -5.23 -17.40
C VAL A 35 -6.56 -5.57 -15.93
N GLU A 36 -7.11 -6.70 -15.49
CA GLU A 36 -6.82 -7.23 -14.16
C GLU A 36 -5.40 -7.81 -14.11
N HIS A 37 -4.60 -7.35 -13.15
CA HIS A 37 -3.28 -7.89 -12.89
C HIS A 37 -3.25 -8.53 -11.50
N PRO A 38 -3.12 -9.87 -11.40
CA PRO A 38 -3.03 -10.50 -10.08
C PRO A 38 -1.80 -9.95 -9.33
N PRO A 39 -1.89 -9.76 -8.01
CA PRO A 39 -0.75 -9.32 -7.22
C PRO A 39 0.37 -10.34 -7.30
N THR A 40 1.60 -9.83 -7.35
CA THR A 40 2.79 -10.65 -7.24
C THR A 40 2.88 -11.31 -5.86
N GLU A 41 3.65 -12.39 -5.74
CA GLU A 41 3.78 -13.13 -4.48
C GLU A 41 4.28 -12.26 -3.32
N ARG A 42 5.21 -11.30 -3.56
CA ARG A 42 5.74 -10.45 -2.48
C ARG A 42 4.73 -9.40 -2.04
N ILE A 43 3.94 -8.83 -2.96
CA ILE A 43 2.85 -7.92 -2.60
C ILE A 43 1.74 -8.68 -1.86
N ALA A 44 1.37 -9.87 -2.32
CA ALA A 44 0.39 -10.70 -1.61
C ALA A 44 0.88 -11.07 -0.20
N ALA A 45 2.17 -11.38 -0.03
CA ALA A 45 2.77 -11.64 1.28
C ALA A 45 2.76 -10.39 2.18
N TYR A 46 3.03 -9.20 1.61
CA TYR A 46 2.97 -7.94 2.34
C TYR A 46 1.54 -7.64 2.83
N VAL A 47 0.53 -7.86 1.99
CA VAL A 47 -0.88 -7.74 2.38
C VAL A 47 -1.24 -8.72 3.49
N ALA A 48 -0.83 -10.00 3.36
CA ALA A 48 -1.09 -10.99 4.39
C ALA A 48 -0.48 -10.58 5.74
N ALA A 49 0.76 -10.06 5.75
CA ALA A 49 1.41 -9.60 6.97
C ALA A 49 0.74 -8.35 7.59
N LEU A 50 0.18 -7.44 6.79
CA LEU A 50 -0.66 -6.36 7.32
C LEU A 50 -1.93 -6.93 8.00
N LEU A 51 -2.53 -7.94 7.37
CA LEU A 51 -3.76 -8.58 7.84
C LEU A 51 -3.56 -9.45 9.10
N GLU A 52 -2.34 -9.94 9.35
CA GLU A 52 -1.98 -10.60 10.62
C GLU A 52 -2.09 -9.66 11.82
N ARG A 53 -1.84 -8.35 11.61
CA ARG A 53 -1.93 -7.33 12.67
C ARG A 53 -3.34 -6.75 12.79
N TRP A 54 -3.95 -6.41 11.65
CA TRP A 54 -5.29 -5.84 11.62
C TRP A 54 -6.15 -6.59 10.62
N CYS A 55 -7.26 -7.16 11.10
CA CYS A 55 -8.18 -7.89 10.24
C CYS A 55 -8.67 -7.05 9.07
N ASP A 56 -9.08 -7.76 8.02
CA ASP A 56 -9.66 -7.16 6.84
C ASP A 56 -10.92 -6.37 7.21
N LEU A 57 -11.19 -5.27 6.51
CA LEU A 57 -12.36 -4.44 6.77
C LEU A 57 -13.68 -5.23 6.58
N THR A 58 -13.70 -6.20 5.66
CA THR A 58 -14.87 -7.04 5.41
C THR A 58 -15.19 -8.01 6.56
N GLU A 59 -14.24 -8.22 7.47
CA GLU A 59 -14.34 -9.12 8.62
C GLU A 59 -14.33 -8.36 9.97
N ASP A 60 -14.23 -7.03 9.95
CA ASP A 60 -14.01 -6.21 11.13
C ASP A 60 -15.30 -5.92 11.91
N VAL A 61 -15.69 -6.87 12.76
CA VAL A 61 -16.84 -6.73 13.66
C VAL A 61 -16.60 -5.70 14.77
N ASN A 62 -15.34 -5.43 15.12
CA ASN A 62 -14.98 -4.59 16.28
C ASN A 62 -14.60 -3.15 15.89
N GLU A 63 -14.71 -2.76 14.62
CA GLU A 63 -14.31 -1.45 14.09
C GLU A 63 -12.85 -1.08 14.44
N THR A 64 -11.99 -2.09 14.44
CA THR A 64 -10.57 -1.98 14.80
C THR A 64 -9.64 -1.84 13.60
N SER A 65 -10.12 -2.22 12.41
CA SER A 65 -9.36 -2.20 11.17
C SER A 65 -9.01 -0.76 10.79
N PRO A 66 -7.75 -0.49 10.43
CA PRO A 66 -7.35 0.83 9.95
C PRO A 66 -7.70 1.03 8.48
N TRP A 67 -8.13 0.01 7.75
CA TRP A 67 -8.41 0.09 6.32
C TRP A 67 -9.72 0.85 6.05
N SER A 68 -9.75 1.61 4.95
CA SER A 68 -10.96 2.31 4.48
C SER A 68 -11.69 1.54 3.38
N THR A 69 -11.06 0.52 2.81
CA THR A 69 -11.63 -0.38 1.82
C THR A 69 -11.32 -1.82 2.17
N GLY A 70 -12.10 -2.75 1.61
CA GLY A 70 -11.92 -4.18 1.80
C GLY A 70 -12.60 -4.98 0.69
N PRO A 71 -12.11 -6.21 0.40
CA PRO A 71 -10.95 -6.82 1.01
C PRO A 71 -9.64 -6.18 0.54
N LEU A 72 -8.68 -5.99 1.45
CA LEU A 72 -7.44 -5.23 1.24
C LEU A 72 -6.61 -5.80 0.08
N ILE A 73 -6.65 -7.11 -0.14
CA ILE A 73 -5.96 -7.75 -1.25
C ILE A 73 -6.45 -7.27 -2.63
N LYS A 74 -7.66 -6.73 -2.74
CA LYS A 74 -8.17 -6.16 -4.00
C LYS A 74 -7.60 -4.78 -4.32
N GLU A 75 -6.89 -4.16 -3.38
CA GLU A 75 -6.13 -2.93 -3.62
C GLU A 75 -4.75 -3.21 -4.24
N ALA A 76 -4.38 -4.49 -4.35
CA ALA A 76 -3.12 -4.94 -4.92
C ALA A 76 -3.29 -5.34 -6.39
N SER A 77 -2.40 -4.85 -7.24
CA SER A 77 -2.39 -5.13 -8.67
C SER A 77 -0.96 -5.23 -9.19
N GLY A 78 -0.59 -6.41 -9.71
CA GLY A 78 0.78 -6.70 -10.12
C GLY A 78 1.80 -6.43 -8.99
N PRO A 79 2.88 -5.67 -9.24
CA PRO A 79 3.93 -5.38 -8.26
C PRO A 79 3.60 -4.19 -7.34
N LEU A 80 2.36 -3.67 -7.35
CA LEU A 80 1.94 -2.49 -6.61
C LEU A 80 0.72 -2.82 -5.73
N ILE A 81 0.68 -2.25 -4.53
CA ILE A 81 -0.55 -2.04 -3.78
C ILE A 81 -0.72 -0.55 -3.49
N TYR A 82 -1.92 -0.03 -3.76
CA TYR A 82 -2.33 1.34 -3.41
C TYR A 82 -3.56 1.25 -2.52
N PHE A 83 -3.44 1.59 -1.24
CA PHE A 83 -4.50 1.27 -0.27
C PHE A 83 -4.82 2.44 0.67
N PRO A 84 -6.12 2.71 0.91
CA PRO A 84 -6.56 3.78 1.79
C PRO A 84 -6.74 3.31 3.24
N MET A 85 -6.36 4.17 4.19
CA MET A 85 -6.53 4.01 5.63
C MET A 85 -7.45 5.09 6.20
N GLN A 86 -8.17 4.75 7.26
CA GLN A 86 -8.99 5.69 8.02
C GLN A 86 -8.09 6.73 8.68
N TRP A 87 -8.40 8.01 8.48
CA TRP A 87 -7.57 9.11 8.99
C TRP A 87 -7.28 9.03 10.50
N SER A 88 -8.25 8.59 11.29
CA SER A 88 -8.13 8.43 12.76
C SER A 88 -7.10 7.38 13.18
N ARG A 89 -6.80 6.40 12.33
CA ARG A 89 -5.85 5.30 12.58
C ARG A 89 -4.59 5.39 11.73
N ALA A 90 -4.56 6.27 10.74
CA ALA A 90 -3.50 6.38 9.74
C ALA A 90 -2.11 6.65 10.32
N ALA A 91 -2.01 7.38 11.43
CA ALA A 91 -0.71 7.67 12.04
C ALA A 91 0.04 6.39 12.46
N GLU A 92 -0.65 5.49 13.17
CA GLU A 92 -0.07 4.19 13.57
C GLU A 92 0.05 3.25 12.36
N ALA A 93 -1.03 3.11 11.59
CA ALA A 93 -1.10 2.14 10.51
C ALA A 93 -0.08 2.44 9.40
N SER A 94 0.07 3.70 8.99
CA SER A 94 1.03 4.09 7.95
C SER A 94 2.48 3.93 8.40
N ALA A 95 2.79 4.17 9.67
CA ALA A 95 4.14 4.00 10.21
C ALA A 95 4.54 2.51 10.25
N TYR A 96 3.61 1.65 10.70
CA TYR A 96 3.81 0.22 10.69
C TYR A 96 3.94 -0.34 9.27
N ALA A 97 3.03 0.06 8.37
CA ALA A 97 3.03 -0.36 6.97
C ALA A 97 4.37 -0.03 6.28
N ALA A 98 4.87 1.19 6.46
CA ALA A 98 6.17 1.58 5.92
C ALA A 98 7.33 0.72 6.46
N THR A 99 7.38 0.52 7.78
CA THR A 99 8.41 -0.31 8.43
C THR A 99 8.36 -1.77 7.95
N LEU A 100 7.15 -2.31 7.78
CA LEU A 100 6.96 -3.66 7.25
C LEU A 100 7.43 -3.76 5.80
N ALA A 101 7.09 -2.76 4.96
CA ALA A 101 7.54 -2.70 3.58
C ALA A 101 9.08 -2.70 3.49
N ASP A 102 9.76 -1.86 4.28
CA ASP A 102 11.23 -1.82 4.35
C ASP A 102 11.82 -3.18 4.75
N SER A 103 11.24 -3.83 5.77
CA SER A 103 11.68 -5.16 6.22
C SER A 103 11.55 -6.25 5.15
N MET A 104 10.66 -6.06 4.17
CA MET A 104 10.43 -6.96 3.05
C MET A 104 11.16 -6.53 1.77
N GLY A 105 11.97 -5.46 1.83
CA GLY A 105 12.68 -4.90 0.68
C GLY A 105 11.75 -4.27 -0.37
N LEU A 106 10.58 -3.79 0.07
CA LEU A 106 9.61 -3.07 -0.75
C LEU A 106 9.82 -1.57 -0.62
N VAL A 107 9.37 -0.82 -1.63
CA VAL A 107 9.39 0.64 -1.60
C VAL A 107 8.06 1.14 -1.08
N CYS A 108 8.09 1.98 -0.04
CA CYS A 108 6.89 2.66 0.48
C CYS A 108 6.91 4.16 0.13
N PHE A 109 5.79 4.67 -0.33
CA PHE A 109 5.62 6.05 -0.76
C PHE A 109 4.30 6.62 -0.25
N ASP A 110 4.37 7.87 0.18
CA ASP A 110 3.25 8.67 0.66
C ASP A 110 2.82 9.64 -0.47
N PRO A 111 1.72 9.34 -1.19
CA PRO A 111 1.26 10.17 -2.31
C PRO A 111 0.70 11.52 -1.88
N GLN A 112 0.26 11.67 -0.62
CA GLN A 112 -0.22 12.94 -0.08
C GLN A 112 0.93 13.93 0.11
N HIS A 113 2.09 13.46 0.57
CA HIS A 113 3.27 14.29 0.80
C HIS A 113 4.31 14.20 -0.33
N ASN A 114 4.09 13.34 -1.31
CA ASN A 114 5.03 13.05 -2.40
C ASN A 114 6.42 12.66 -1.89
N GLN A 115 6.50 11.77 -0.89
CA GLN A 115 7.76 11.41 -0.25
C GLN A 115 7.91 9.90 -0.06
N LEU A 116 9.15 9.42 -0.17
CA LEU A 116 9.50 8.07 0.25
C LEU A 116 9.35 7.94 1.77
N ARG A 117 8.84 6.80 2.21
CA ARG A 117 8.79 6.42 3.62
C ARG A 117 9.98 5.52 3.94
N PRO A 118 10.57 5.61 5.15
CA PRO A 118 11.61 4.70 5.59
C PRO A 118 11.13 3.26 5.45
#